data_AF-A0A016UMA3-F1
#
_entry.id   AF-A0A016UMA3-F1
#
_cell.length_a   1.000
_cell.length_b   1.000
_cell.length_c   1.000
_cell.angle_alpha   90.00
_cell.angle_beta   90.00
_cell.angle_gamma   90.00
#
_symmetry.space_group_name_H-M   'P 1'
#
loop_
_entity.id
_entity.type
_entity.pdbx_description
1 polymer ?
#
loop_
_entity_poly.entity_id
_entity_poly.type
_entity_poly.pdbx_seq_one_letter_code
_entity_poly.pdbx_strand_id
1 'polypeptide(L)'
;MSVVRSTQMLKESTRQRRRSADRCSLVSDVHASSSDGSEDMLCHETSTESALAYERLQPRIFGSTVDVLPHYVQLEIALSNRRKIMYTDVKMKDFYTDTCQVPYDVSQLRQFDYRHSHGFVRHDFIMLYDFCNGFMNFDRLSRAEKNIFFRYACAVDCLITSAYYTYHLGRAHNRMVMFNAEYVPMEPMPIKGNEPGAEALFETKADHEKYKSLMPTKIRQWTNMCLPFCELHASFEEYALLKALTIWHFSEYYVCACTHTHPHISIEPTEV
;
A
#
# COMPACT_ATOMS: atom_id res chain seq x y z
N MET A 1 0.94 -46.19 16.92
CA MET A 1 0.54 -45.30 15.80
C MET A 1 -0.06 -43.93 16.23
N SER A 2 -0.25 -43.65 17.53
CA SER A 2 -0.88 -42.38 17.98
C SER A 2 0.08 -41.18 18.13
N VAL A 3 1.36 -41.42 18.47
CA VAL A 3 2.33 -40.36 18.80
C VAL A 3 2.82 -39.56 17.57
N VAL A 4 2.83 -40.19 16.39
CA VAL A 4 3.32 -39.57 15.14
C VAL A 4 2.32 -38.54 14.59
N ARG A 5 1.00 -38.74 14.78
CA ARG A 5 -0.03 -37.77 14.36
C ARG A 5 -0.02 -36.49 15.21
N SER A 6 0.25 -36.61 16.51
CA SER A 6 0.26 -35.46 17.43
C SER A 6 1.43 -34.50 17.15
N THR A 7 2.61 -35.03 16.81
CA THR A 7 3.78 -34.22 16.44
C THR A 7 3.66 -33.56 15.07
N GLN A 8 2.89 -34.15 14.13
CA GLN A 8 2.64 -33.60 12.81
C GLN A 8 1.64 -32.42 12.86
N MET A 9 0.58 -32.54 13.67
CA MET A 9 -0.38 -31.45 13.95
C MET A 9 0.27 -30.25 14.65
N LEU A 10 1.20 -30.49 15.58
CA LEU A 10 1.94 -29.43 16.27
C LEU A 10 2.90 -28.69 15.32
N LYS A 11 3.52 -29.41 14.38
CA LYS A 11 4.39 -28.83 13.34
C LYS A 11 3.59 -28.00 12.34
N GLU A 12 2.40 -28.43 11.94
CA GLU A 12 1.50 -27.64 11.06
C GLU A 12 1.00 -26.37 11.75
N SER A 13 0.56 -26.45 13.01
CA SER A 13 0.16 -25.29 13.81
C SER A 13 1.30 -24.26 13.97
N THR A 14 2.52 -24.73 14.20
CA THR A 14 3.70 -23.86 14.32
C THR A 14 4.10 -23.23 12.98
N ARG A 15 3.96 -23.96 11.86
CA ARG A 15 4.23 -23.46 10.50
C ARG A 15 3.17 -22.45 10.04
N GLN A 16 1.92 -22.62 10.48
CA GLN A 16 0.82 -21.69 10.21
C GLN A 16 0.95 -20.41 11.05
N ARG A 17 1.40 -20.50 12.32
CA ARG A 17 1.77 -19.35 13.15
C ARG A 17 2.94 -18.54 12.57
N ARG A 18 4.00 -19.19 12.06
CA ARG A 18 5.13 -18.50 11.39
C ARG A 18 4.68 -17.76 10.12
N ARG A 19 3.84 -18.38 9.28
CA ARG A 19 3.25 -17.74 8.08
C ARG A 19 2.28 -16.58 8.37
N SER A 20 1.78 -16.48 9.60
CA SER A 20 0.94 -15.37 10.05
C SER A 20 1.79 -14.21 10.59
N ALA A 21 2.92 -14.51 11.24
CA ALA A 21 3.90 -13.53 11.68
C ALA A 21 4.58 -12.82 10.49
N ASP A 22 4.96 -13.56 9.44
CA ASP A 22 5.55 -13.00 8.22
C ASP A 22 4.57 -12.11 7.42
N ARG A 23 3.25 -12.28 7.61
CA ARG A 23 2.22 -11.43 6.98
C ARG A 23 2.03 -10.10 7.69
N CYS A 24 2.24 -10.07 9.01
CA CYS A 24 2.26 -8.83 9.78
C CYS A 24 3.56 -8.03 9.54
N SER A 25 4.67 -8.73 9.22
CA SER A 25 5.96 -8.08 8.95
C SER A 25 5.97 -7.28 7.64
N LEU A 26 5.27 -7.71 6.59
CA LEU A 26 5.25 -6.98 5.30
C LEU A 26 4.77 -5.52 5.40
N VAL A 27 3.94 -5.19 6.40
CA VAL A 27 3.52 -3.80 6.70
C VAL A 27 4.49 -3.13 7.69
N SER A 28 5.14 -3.90 8.56
CA SER A 28 6.07 -3.42 9.58
C SER A 28 7.47 -3.10 9.01
N ASP A 29 7.93 -3.88 8.02
CA ASP A 29 9.26 -3.79 7.41
C ASP A 29 9.41 -2.56 6.50
N VAL A 30 8.29 -1.99 6.03
CA VAL A 30 8.26 -0.71 5.29
C VAL A 30 8.40 0.48 6.24
N HIS A 31 8.12 0.31 7.54
CA HIS A 31 8.12 1.37 8.53
C HIS A 31 9.39 1.43 9.41
N ALA A 32 10.36 0.55 9.19
CA ALA A 32 11.59 0.47 9.99
C ALA A 32 12.74 1.40 9.52
N SER A 33 12.55 2.20 8.45
CA SER A 33 13.54 3.19 7.99
C SER A 33 13.08 4.62 8.29
N SER A 34 13.06 5.00 9.57
CA SER A 34 13.22 6.40 9.96
C SER A 34 14.01 6.49 11.25
N SER A 35 15.29 6.86 11.14
CA SER A 35 16.07 7.38 12.25
C SER A 35 16.53 8.78 11.90
N ASP A 36 16.19 9.72 12.78
CA ASP A 36 16.68 11.10 12.81
C ASP A 36 18.21 11.16 12.78
N GLY A 37 18.73 12.11 12.01
CA GLY A 37 20.13 12.52 11.98
C GLY A 37 20.23 13.82 11.19
N SER A 38 20.27 14.94 11.92
CA SER A 38 20.43 16.31 11.44
C SER A 38 21.75 16.54 10.70
N GLU A 39 21.71 17.03 9.47
CA GLU A 39 22.81 17.78 8.85
C GLU A 39 22.24 18.96 8.07
N ASP A 40 22.63 20.18 8.48
CA ASP A 40 22.30 21.43 7.81
C ASP A 40 22.88 21.44 6.39
N MET A 41 22.01 21.59 5.39
CA MET A 41 22.41 21.67 3.99
C MET A 41 22.36 23.13 3.52
N LEU A 42 23.53 23.77 3.45
CA LEU A 42 23.70 25.06 2.79
C LEU A 42 23.53 24.89 1.28
N CYS A 43 22.49 25.51 0.71
CA CYS A 43 22.28 25.55 -0.73
C CYS A 43 23.27 26.52 -1.38
N HIS A 44 24.25 26.00 -2.11
CA HIS A 44 24.97 26.77 -3.12
C HIS A 44 24.29 26.58 -4.48
N GLU A 45 23.67 27.64 -4.97
CA GLU A 45 23.15 27.73 -6.32
C GLU A 45 24.31 27.74 -7.33
N THR A 46 24.37 26.73 -8.20
CA THR A 46 25.09 26.82 -9.47
C THR A 46 24.13 26.50 -10.62
N SER A 47 23.70 27.58 -11.28
CA SER A 47 22.62 27.68 -12.27
C SER A 47 22.86 26.95 -13.61
N THR A 48 23.73 25.93 -13.64
CA THR A 48 24.11 25.19 -14.86
C THR A 48 23.71 23.72 -14.85
N GLU A 49 23.49 23.09 -13.70
CA GLU A 49 23.05 21.67 -13.63
C GLU A 49 21.54 21.49 -13.89
N SER A 50 20.72 22.52 -13.60
CA SER A 50 19.27 22.46 -13.83
C SER A 50 18.88 22.41 -15.32
N ALA A 51 19.69 22.97 -16.22
CA ALA A 51 19.39 22.94 -17.65
C ALA A 51 19.61 21.55 -18.27
N LEU A 52 20.63 20.81 -17.81
CA LEU A 52 20.95 19.46 -18.30
C LEU A 52 20.03 18.38 -17.71
N ALA A 53 19.46 18.61 -16.52
CA ALA A 53 18.43 17.76 -15.96
C ALA A 53 17.11 17.86 -16.74
N TYR A 54 16.79 19.03 -17.29
CA TYR A 54 15.57 19.25 -18.07
C TYR A 54 15.61 18.56 -19.45
N GLU A 55 16.79 18.51 -20.08
CA GLU A 55 16.98 17.81 -21.37
C GLU A 55 16.89 16.27 -21.25
N ARG A 56 17.22 15.70 -20.08
CA ARG A 56 17.06 14.24 -19.83
C ARG A 56 15.61 13.82 -19.58
N LEU A 57 14.71 14.77 -19.33
CA LEU A 57 13.28 14.52 -19.09
C LEU A 57 12.41 14.70 -20.33
N GLN A 58 12.98 14.91 -21.52
CA GLN A 58 12.18 14.79 -22.74
C GLN A 58 11.81 13.32 -22.98
N PRO A 59 10.53 12.94 -22.87
CA PRO A 59 10.13 11.60 -23.23
C PRO A 59 10.27 11.51 -24.74
N ARG A 60 11.25 10.73 -25.20
CA ARG A 60 11.20 10.15 -26.54
C ARG A 60 10.00 9.20 -26.56
N ILE A 61 8.81 9.73 -26.82
CA ILE A 61 7.58 8.94 -27.06
C ILE A 61 7.78 8.21 -28.39
N PHE A 62 8.53 7.11 -28.35
CA PHE A 62 8.64 6.16 -29.44
C PHE A 62 7.85 4.91 -29.03
N GLY A 63 6.66 4.72 -29.62
CA GLY A 63 6.16 3.38 -29.94
C GLY A 63 4.91 2.84 -29.24
N SER A 64 4.16 3.61 -28.45
CA SER A 64 2.82 3.17 -28.02
C SER A 64 1.83 4.33 -28.06
N THR A 65 0.79 4.21 -28.87
CA THR A 65 -0.33 5.15 -29.01
C THR A 65 -1.35 5.05 -27.86
N VAL A 66 -0.93 4.56 -26.70
CA VAL A 66 -1.80 4.39 -25.54
C VAL A 66 -1.77 5.66 -24.72
N ASP A 67 -2.91 6.34 -24.63
CA ASP A 67 -3.09 7.45 -23.71
C ASP A 67 -2.96 6.92 -22.26
N VAL A 68 -1.99 7.47 -21.53
CA VAL A 68 -1.57 7.01 -20.21
C VAL A 68 -2.71 7.14 -19.20
N LEU A 69 -3.46 8.25 -19.27
CA LEU A 69 -4.53 8.52 -18.30
C LEU A 69 -5.69 7.53 -18.44
N PRO A 70 -6.32 7.35 -19.61
CA PRO A 70 -7.37 6.35 -19.81
C PRO A 70 -6.94 4.94 -19.43
N HIS A 71 -5.69 4.57 -19.70
CA HIS A 71 -5.17 3.25 -19.32
C HIS A 71 -5.24 3.01 -17.81
N TYR A 72 -4.69 3.93 -17.01
CA TYR A 72 -4.67 3.79 -15.55
C TYR A 72 -6.06 3.95 -14.91
N VAL A 73 -6.92 4.78 -15.51
CA VAL A 73 -8.34 4.89 -15.11
C VAL A 73 -9.06 3.56 -15.29
N GLN A 74 -8.87 2.88 -16.43
CA GLN A 74 -9.49 1.57 -16.67
C GLN A 74 -8.98 0.48 -15.74
N LEU A 75 -7.68 0.48 -15.41
CA LEU A 75 -7.13 -0.43 -14.41
C LEU A 75 -7.75 -0.23 -13.04
N GLU A 76 -7.95 1.02 -12.63
CA GLU A 76 -8.54 1.32 -11.34
C GLU A 76 -10.04 0.98 -11.30
N ILE A 77 -10.79 1.22 -12.39
CA ILE A 77 -12.18 0.76 -12.53
C ILE A 77 -12.27 -0.76 -12.38
N ALA A 78 -11.37 -1.51 -13.04
CA ALA A 78 -11.33 -2.95 -12.94
C ALA A 78 -11.03 -3.42 -11.50
N LEU A 79 -10.10 -2.75 -10.80
CA LEU A 79 -9.79 -3.04 -9.40
C LEU A 79 -10.98 -2.75 -8.47
N SER A 80 -11.63 -1.60 -8.63
CA SER A 80 -12.84 -1.22 -7.89
C SER A 80 -13.99 -2.20 -8.13
N ASN A 81 -14.20 -2.66 -9.36
CA ASN A 81 -15.20 -3.70 -9.66
C ASN A 81 -14.93 -5.00 -8.90
N ARG A 82 -13.68 -5.47 -8.87
CA ARG A 82 -13.32 -6.68 -8.11
C ARG A 82 -13.54 -6.50 -6.60
N ARG A 83 -13.22 -5.32 -6.07
CA ARG A 83 -13.49 -4.97 -4.67
C ARG A 83 -14.97 -4.97 -4.34
N LYS A 84 -15.81 -4.39 -5.20
CA LYS A 84 -17.27 -4.43 -5.06
C LYS A 84 -17.76 -5.88 -4.96
N ILE A 85 -17.30 -6.76 -5.86
CA ILE A 85 -17.65 -8.19 -5.85
C ILE A 85 -17.19 -8.89 -4.56
N MET A 86 -16.00 -8.56 -4.06
CA MET A 86 -15.39 -9.26 -2.93
C MET A 86 -15.94 -8.83 -1.57
N TYR A 87 -16.24 -7.54 -1.42
CA TYR A 87 -16.50 -6.91 -0.12
C TYR A 87 -17.94 -6.48 0.10
N THR A 88 -18.82 -6.69 -0.89
CA THR A 88 -20.24 -6.32 -0.79
C THR A 88 -21.13 -7.49 -1.20
N ASP A 89 -22.42 -7.39 -0.87
CA ASP A 89 -23.45 -8.34 -1.29
C ASP A 89 -24.04 -8.01 -2.69
N VAL A 90 -23.22 -7.44 -3.58
CA VAL A 90 -23.63 -7.10 -4.94
C VAL A 90 -24.15 -8.34 -5.68
N LYS A 91 -25.31 -8.20 -6.34
CA LYS A 91 -25.93 -9.29 -7.09
C LYS A 91 -25.35 -9.35 -8.49
N MET A 92 -25.29 -10.57 -9.07
CA MET A 92 -24.76 -10.79 -10.44
C MET A 92 -25.37 -9.88 -11.51
N LYS A 93 -26.67 -9.55 -11.39
CA LYS A 93 -27.35 -8.65 -12.33
C LYS A 93 -26.82 -7.22 -12.33
N ASP A 94 -26.14 -6.81 -11.25
CA ASP A 94 -25.65 -5.45 -11.01
C ASP A 94 -24.13 -5.33 -11.22
N PHE A 95 -23.51 -6.33 -11.88
CA PHE A 95 -22.06 -6.37 -12.13
C PHE A 95 -21.60 -5.41 -13.23
N TYR A 96 -22.47 -5.08 -14.18
CA TYR A 96 -22.11 -4.36 -15.41
C TYR A 96 -22.88 -3.06 -15.64
N THR A 97 -23.53 -2.51 -14.61
CA THR A 97 -24.43 -1.36 -14.76
C THR A 97 -23.72 -0.01 -14.80
N ASP A 98 -22.64 0.20 -14.05
CA ASP A 98 -22.02 1.51 -13.88
C ASP A 98 -20.48 1.46 -13.85
N THR A 99 -19.85 2.57 -14.20
CA THR A 99 -18.42 2.77 -13.97
C THR A 99 -18.14 2.82 -12.47
N CYS A 100 -17.43 1.81 -11.97
CA CYS A 100 -17.14 1.66 -10.55
C CYS A 100 -15.97 2.55 -10.12
N GLN A 101 -16.26 3.82 -9.79
CA GLN A 101 -15.27 4.75 -9.22
C GLN A 101 -15.09 4.57 -7.72
N VAL A 102 -16.20 4.35 -7.01
CA VAL A 102 -16.23 4.04 -5.58
C VAL A 102 -17.00 2.73 -5.40
N PRO A 103 -16.37 1.66 -4.89
CA PRO A 103 -16.98 0.32 -4.92
C PRO A 103 -18.01 0.04 -3.83
N TYR A 104 -18.18 0.95 -2.87
CA TYR A 104 -18.96 0.73 -1.66
C TYR A 104 -19.97 1.85 -1.44
N ASP A 105 -21.11 1.49 -0.87
CA ASP A 105 -22.04 2.42 -0.25
C ASP A 105 -21.77 2.53 1.26
N VAL A 106 -22.17 3.67 1.86
CA VAL A 106 -22.02 3.89 3.32
C VAL A 106 -22.69 2.78 4.13
N SER A 107 -23.82 2.25 3.66
CA SER A 107 -24.55 1.16 4.33
C SER A 107 -23.84 -0.20 4.27
N GLN A 108 -22.87 -0.36 3.37
CA GLN A 108 -22.07 -1.58 3.23
C GLN A 108 -20.80 -1.55 4.09
N LEU A 109 -20.47 -0.39 4.67
CA LEU A 109 -19.26 -0.25 5.48
C LEU A 109 -19.41 -0.94 6.83
N ARG A 110 -18.35 -1.65 7.24
CA ARG A 110 -18.29 -2.37 8.52
C ARG A 110 -17.28 -1.73 9.46
N GLN A 111 -17.57 -1.68 10.75
CA GLN A 111 -16.59 -1.15 11.69
C GLN A 111 -15.39 -2.10 11.77
N PHE A 112 -14.18 -1.54 11.70
CA PHE A 112 -12.92 -2.25 11.85
C PHE A 112 -12.85 -2.96 13.19
N ASP A 113 -12.53 -4.25 13.16
CA ASP A 113 -12.26 -5.06 14.33
C ASP A 113 -10.81 -5.54 14.34
N TYR A 114 -10.01 -4.96 15.24
CA TYR A 114 -8.59 -5.32 15.38
C TYR A 114 -8.39 -6.79 15.75
N ARG A 115 -9.35 -7.44 16.44
CA ARG A 115 -9.23 -8.86 16.81
C ARG A 115 -9.26 -9.76 15.58
N HIS A 116 -10.16 -9.44 14.65
CA HIS A 116 -10.33 -10.19 13.40
C HIS A 116 -9.57 -9.60 12.19
N SER A 117 -8.80 -8.52 12.40
CA SER A 117 -7.95 -7.94 11.36
C SER A 117 -6.80 -8.87 10.98
N HIS A 118 -6.64 -9.10 9.67
CA HIS A 118 -5.57 -9.91 9.06
C HIS A 118 -4.75 -9.13 8.01
N GLY A 119 -4.95 -7.82 7.88
CA GLY A 119 -4.37 -7.03 6.80
C GLY A 119 -4.81 -7.57 5.43
N PHE A 120 -3.87 -7.62 4.49
CA PHE A 120 -4.09 -8.21 3.16
C PHE A 120 -4.37 -9.71 3.25
N VAL A 121 -5.49 -10.13 2.68
CA VAL A 121 -5.85 -11.55 2.52
C VAL A 121 -5.63 -12.02 1.09
N ARG A 122 -5.79 -13.33 0.83
CA ARG A 122 -5.37 -13.94 -0.44
C ARG A 122 -6.00 -13.29 -1.67
N HIS A 123 -7.28 -12.93 -1.60
CA HIS A 123 -7.97 -12.32 -2.73
C HIS A 123 -7.47 -10.90 -3.02
N ASP A 124 -7.02 -10.15 -2.01
CA ASP A 124 -6.43 -8.83 -2.25
C ASP A 124 -5.15 -8.94 -3.05
N PHE A 125 -4.30 -9.91 -2.71
CA PHE A 125 -3.09 -10.16 -3.47
C PHE A 125 -3.39 -10.54 -4.92
N ILE A 126 -4.46 -11.29 -5.18
CA ILE A 126 -4.87 -11.64 -6.55
C ILE A 126 -5.32 -10.37 -7.30
N MET A 127 -6.19 -9.56 -6.69
CA MET A 127 -6.68 -8.31 -7.30
C MET A 127 -5.53 -7.35 -7.62
N LEU A 128 -4.60 -7.18 -6.68
CA LEU A 128 -3.42 -6.33 -6.86
C LEU A 128 -2.41 -6.92 -7.82
N TYR A 129 -2.30 -8.25 -7.90
CA TYR A 129 -1.42 -8.91 -8.85
C TYR A 129 -1.89 -8.63 -10.28
N ASP A 130 -3.19 -8.77 -10.53
CA ASP A 130 -3.79 -8.41 -11.81
C ASP A 130 -3.66 -6.92 -12.12
N PHE A 131 -3.85 -6.06 -11.11
CA PHE A 131 -3.63 -4.61 -11.24
C PHE A 131 -2.21 -4.29 -11.67
N CYS A 132 -1.19 -4.85 -10.99
CA CYS A 132 0.23 -4.65 -11.32
C CYS A 132 0.58 -5.17 -12.72
N ASN A 133 0.08 -6.34 -13.12
CA ASN A 133 0.31 -6.88 -14.46
C ASN A 133 -0.26 -5.99 -15.57
N GLY A 134 -1.21 -5.12 -15.25
CA GLY A 134 -1.75 -4.12 -16.17
C GLY A 134 -0.87 -2.89 -16.35
N PHE A 135 0.16 -2.67 -15.52
CA PHE A 135 1.01 -1.47 -15.63
C PHE A 135 1.81 -1.48 -16.94
N MET A 136 1.89 -0.30 -17.58
CA MET A 136 2.65 -0.13 -18.82
C MET A 136 4.12 -0.50 -18.60
N ASN A 137 4.72 -1.31 -19.48
CA ASN A 137 6.10 -1.81 -19.35
C ASN A 137 6.38 -2.71 -18.14
N PHE A 138 5.38 -3.10 -17.35
CA PHE A 138 5.59 -4.01 -16.21
C PHE A 138 6.19 -5.35 -16.65
N ASP A 139 5.83 -5.82 -17.85
CA ASP A 139 6.36 -7.04 -18.47
C ASP A 139 7.90 -7.00 -18.63
N ARG A 140 8.47 -5.81 -18.84
CA ARG A 140 9.91 -5.59 -19.05
C ARG A 140 10.74 -5.68 -17.76
N LEU A 141 10.09 -5.60 -16.60
CA LEU A 141 10.76 -5.74 -15.31
C LEU A 141 11.22 -7.18 -15.09
N SER A 142 12.40 -7.34 -14.49
CA SER A 142 12.90 -8.61 -13.98
C SER A 142 12.02 -9.15 -12.85
N ARG A 143 12.22 -10.42 -12.47
CA ARG A 143 11.49 -11.03 -11.36
C ARG A 143 11.72 -10.29 -10.04
N ALA A 144 12.95 -9.82 -9.78
CA ALA A 144 13.27 -9.12 -8.54
C ALA A 144 12.56 -7.76 -8.49
N GLU A 145 12.60 -7.01 -9.58
CA GLU A 145 11.92 -5.72 -9.72
C GLU A 145 10.41 -5.87 -9.59
N LYS A 146 9.80 -6.86 -10.25
CA LYS A 146 8.36 -7.17 -10.12
C LYS A 146 7.95 -7.45 -8.67
N ASN A 147 8.78 -8.14 -7.89
CA ASN A 147 8.50 -8.39 -6.47
C ASN A 147 8.54 -7.11 -5.63
N ILE A 148 9.51 -6.23 -5.89
CA ILE A 148 9.62 -4.92 -5.21
C ILE A 148 8.44 -4.03 -5.60
N PHE A 149 8.16 -3.93 -6.89
CA PHE A 149 7.02 -3.22 -7.45
C PHE A 149 5.71 -3.64 -6.79
N PHE A 150 5.46 -4.95 -6.70
CA PHE A 150 4.26 -5.49 -6.08
C PHE A 150 4.11 -5.12 -4.60
N ARG A 151 5.22 -5.11 -3.83
CA ARG A 151 5.19 -4.69 -2.42
C ARG A 151 4.81 -3.22 -2.28
N TYR A 152 5.39 -2.35 -3.11
CA TYR A 152 5.02 -0.93 -3.12
C TYR A 152 3.59 -0.71 -3.61
N ALA A 153 3.14 -1.46 -4.61
CA ALA A 153 1.75 -1.42 -5.03
C ALA A 153 0.79 -1.74 -3.88
N CYS A 154 1.05 -2.78 -3.08
CA CYS A 154 0.25 -3.07 -1.87
C CYS A 154 0.26 -1.92 -0.85
N ALA A 155 1.43 -1.34 -0.57
CA ALA A 155 1.56 -0.26 0.41
C ALA A 155 0.83 1.01 -0.05
N VAL A 156 1.09 1.44 -1.28
CA VAL A 156 0.46 2.63 -1.89
C VAL A 156 -1.05 2.43 -2.02
N ASP A 157 -1.49 1.26 -2.47
CA ASP A 157 -2.90 0.92 -2.58
C ASP A 157 -3.61 1.02 -1.23
N CYS A 158 -3.04 0.45 -0.17
CA CYS A 158 -3.61 0.52 1.17
C CYS A 158 -3.78 1.96 1.65
N LEU A 159 -2.82 2.85 1.34
CA LEU A 159 -2.82 4.24 1.81
C LEU A 159 -3.73 5.13 0.96
N ILE A 160 -3.44 5.24 -0.34
CA ILE A 160 -4.12 6.20 -1.23
C ILE A 160 -5.57 5.80 -1.47
N THR A 161 -5.86 4.51 -1.66
CA THR A 161 -7.25 4.05 -1.83
C THR A 161 -8.09 4.38 -0.59
N SER A 162 -7.55 4.14 0.60
CA SER A 162 -8.26 4.45 1.85
C SER A 162 -8.51 5.97 1.98
N ALA A 163 -7.56 6.80 1.55
CA ALA A 163 -7.73 8.25 1.53
C ALA A 163 -8.84 8.69 0.56
N TYR A 164 -8.85 8.13 -0.66
CA TYR A 164 -9.90 8.39 -1.65
C TYR A 164 -11.29 7.93 -1.18
N TYR A 165 -11.41 6.72 -0.62
CA TYR A 165 -12.68 6.25 -0.07
C TYR A 165 -13.13 7.05 1.15
N THR A 166 -12.19 7.50 1.98
CA THR A 166 -12.48 8.40 3.11
C THR A 166 -13.06 9.72 2.61
N TYR A 167 -12.50 10.31 1.55
CA TYR A 167 -13.02 11.53 0.96
C TYR A 167 -14.49 11.39 0.53
N HIS A 168 -14.84 10.30 -0.14
CA HIS A 168 -16.21 10.08 -0.64
C HIS A 168 -17.20 9.57 0.40
N LEU A 169 -16.78 8.67 1.28
CA LEU A 169 -17.70 7.90 2.14
C LEU A 169 -17.55 8.19 3.63
N GLY A 170 -16.40 8.72 4.05
CA GLY A 170 -16.01 8.80 5.45
C GLY A 170 -15.98 10.21 6.04
N ARG A 171 -15.66 11.21 5.21
CA ARG A 171 -15.32 12.57 5.67
C ARG A 171 -16.42 13.24 6.46
N ALA A 172 -17.68 13.10 6.01
CA ALA A 172 -18.85 13.71 6.65
C ALA A 172 -19.10 13.19 8.08
N HIS A 173 -18.62 12.00 8.40
CA HIS A 173 -18.84 11.34 9.69
C HIS A 173 -17.55 11.12 10.48
N ASN A 174 -16.43 11.73 10.06
CA ASN A 174 -15.10 11.50 10.63
C ASN A 174 -14.76 10.01 10.74
N ARG A 175 -14.93 9.27 9.64
CA ARG A 175 -14.59 7.85 9.54
C ARG A 175 -13.47 7.68 8.55
N MET A 176 -12.39 7.00 8.95
CA MET A 176 -11.38 6.55 7.99
C MET A 176 -11.87 5.26 7.35
N VAL A 177 -12.17 5.32 6.06
CA VAL A 177 -12.64 4.17 5.27
C VAL A 177 -11.43 3.48 4.65
N MET A 178 -11.35 2.17 4.81
CA MET A 178 -10.25 1.34 4.33
C MET A 178 -10.61 0.67 3.00
N PHE A 179 -9.58 0.18 2.30
CA PHE A 179 -9.73 -0.43 0.98
C PHE A 179 -10.66 -1.66 0.94
N ASN A 180 -10.98 -2.29 2.08
CA ASN A 180 -11.75 -3.54 2.24
C ASN A 180 -13.18 -3.34 2.78
N ALA A 181 -13.76 -2.14 2.58
CA ALA A 181 -15.07 -1.73 3.09
C ALA A 181 -15.20 -1.70 4.62
N GLU A 182 -14.08 -1.71 5.34
CA GLU A 182 -14.08 -1.44 6.78
C GLU A 182 -13.86 0.04 7.07
N TYR A 183 -14.27 0.51 8.24
CA TYR A 183 -14.01 1.88 8.69
C TYR A 183 -13.60 1.95 10.14
N VAL A 184 -12.79 2.95 10.48
CA VAL A 184 -12.43 3.31 11.85
C VAL A 184 -13.08 4.65 12.20
N PRO A 185 -13.91 4.75 13.25
CA PRO A 185 -14.35 6.04 13.78
C PRO A 185 -13.13 6.85 14.25
N MET A 186 -13.01 8.10 13.80
CA MET A 186 -11.92 8.99 14.16
C MET A 186 -12.36 10.16 15.05
N GLU A 187 -13.66 10.20 15.41
CA GLU A 187 -14.24 11.16 16.35
C GLU A 187 -15.12 10.41 17.38
N PRO A 188 -14.75 10.42 18.68
CA PRO A 188 -13.47 10.89 19.20
C PRO A 188 -12.30 10.07 18.65
N MET A 189 -11.11 10.67 18.61
CA MET A 189 -9.89 9.99 18.14
C MET A 189 -9.67 8.70 18.96
N PRO A 190 -9.45 7.54 18.32
CA PRO A 190 -9.13 6.31 19.03
C PRO A 190 -7.85 6.44 19.86
N ILE A 191 -7.79 5.72 20.97
CA ILE A 191 -6.56 5.59 21.75
C ILE A 191 -5.49 4.84 20.94
N LYS A 192 -4.21 5.09 21.25
CA LYS A 192 -3.07 4.42 20.61
C LYS A 192 -2.76 3.07 21.23
N GLY A 193 -3.22 2.83 22.46
CA GLY A 193 -2.89 1.66 23.28
C GLY A 193 -1.61 1.82 24.10
N ASN A 194 -0.93 2.96 24.01
CA ASN A 194 0.27 3.29 24.79
C ASN A 194 -0.02 4.17 26.01
N GLU A 195 -1.25 4.65 26.11
CA GLU A 195 -1.71 5.51 27.19
C GLU A 195 -1.64 4.76 28.52
N PRO A 196 -1.30 5.44 29.64
CA PRO A 196 -1.29 4.83 30.96
C PRO A 196 -2.63 4.18 31.29
N GLY A 197 -2.61 2.90 31.70
CA GLY A 197 -3.83 2.14 32.03
C GLY A 197 -4.60 1.58 30.83
N ALA A 198 -4.14 1.79 29.59
CA ALA A 198 -4.83 1.28 28.40
C ALA A 198 -4.98 -0.25 28.40
N GLU A 199 -4.05 -0.99 29.02
CA GLU A 199 -4.11 -2.46 29.14
C GLU A 199 -5.42 -2.96 29.77
N ALA A 200 -6.00 -2.19 30.70
CA ALA A 200 -7.26 -2.54 31.36
C ALA A 200 -8.49 -2.52 30.43
N LEU A 201 -8.36 -1.95 29.22
CA LEU A 201 -9.42 -1.92 28.21
C LEU A 201 -9.47 -3.20 27.36
N PHE A 202 -8.53 -4.13 27.57
CA PHE A 202 -8.37 -5.34 26.78
C PHE A 202 -8.54 -6.59 27.64
N GLU A 203 -9.20 -7.62 27.09
CA GLU A 203 -9.41 -8.89 27.79
C GLU A 203 -8.11 -9.67 27.98
N THR A 204 -7.19 -9.56 27.03
CA THR A 204 -5.92 -10.27 27.05
C THR A 204 -4.77 -9.36 26.67
N LYS A 205 -3.58 -9.68 27.18
CA LYS A 205 -2.32 -9.01 26.79
C LYS A 205 -2.06 -9.12 25.28
N ALA A 206 -2.45 -10.24 24.66
CA ALA A 206 -2.28 -10.42 23.21
C ALA A 206 -3.17 -9.47 22.40
N ASP A 207 -4.40 -9.24 22.85
CA ASP A 207 -5.32 -8.28 22.25
C ASP A 207 -4.77 -6.85 22.36
N HIS A 208 -4.24 -6.50 23.54
CA HIS A 208 -3.63 -5.19 23.78
C HIS A 208 -2.42 -4.95 22.86
N GLU A 209 -1.49 -5.90 22.78
CA GLU A 209 -0.32 -5.79 21.88
C GLU A 209 -0.73 -5.71 20.42
N LYS A 210 -1.73 -6.49 19.99
CA LYS A 210 -2.26 -6.42 18.63
C LYS A 210 -2.85 -5.04 18.35
N TYR A 211 -3.72 -4.53 19.22
CA TYR A 211 -4.32 -3.20 19.10
C TYR A 211 -3.25 -2.10 18.99
N LYS A 212 -2.27 -2.14 19.92
CA LYS A 212 -1.16 -1.19 20.01
C LYS A 212 -0.24 -1.18 18.78
N SER A 213 -0.11 -2.31 18.09
CA SER A 213 0.64 -2.36 16.83
C SER A 213 -0.12 -1.77 15.63
N LEU A 214 -1.45 -1.80 15.65
CA LEU A 214 -2.30 -1.43 14.51
C LEU A 214 -2.80 0.02 14.59
N MET A 215 -3.36 0.41 15.72
CA MET A 215 -4.10 1.66 15.84
C MET A 215 -3.27 2.93 15.68
N PRO A 216 -2.02 3.02 16.18
CA PRO A 216 -1.16 4.17 15.90
C PRO A 216 -0.94 4.38 14.40
N THR A 217 -0.84 3.30 13.62
CA THR A 217 -0.68 3.37 12.16
C THR A 217 -1.95 3.88 11.49
N LYS A 218 -3.13 3.43 11.95
CA LYS A 218 -4.43 3.93 11.46
C LYS A 218 -4.64 5.41 11.77
N ILE A 219 -4.26 5.85 12.97
CA ILE A 219 -4.31 7.27 13.36
C ILE A 219 -3.37 8.09 12.50
N ARG A 220 -2.12 7.65 12.27
CA ARG A 220 -1.19 8.34 11.36
C ARG A 220 -1.70 8.39 9.92
N GLN A 221 -2.29 7.31 9.43
CA GLN A 221 -2.90 7.27 8.10
C GLN A 221 -4.06 8.28 7.99
N TRP A 222 -4.88 8.41 9.02
CA TRP A 222 -5.92 9.42 9.07
C TRP A 222 -5.35 10.84 9.02
N THR A 223 -4.43 11.17 9.92
CA THR A 223 -3.91 12.54 10.06
C THR A 223 -3.02 12.98 8.90
N ASN A 224 -2.16 12.08 8.41
CA ASN A 224 -1.10 12.44 7.47
C ASN A 224 -1.43 12.09 6.01
N MET A 225 -2.45 11.26 5.77
CA MET A 225 -2.87 10.89 4.41
C MET A 225 -4.33 11.25 4.14
N CYS A 226 -5.28 10.76 4.94
CA CYS A 226 -6.69 10.89 4.61
C CYS A 226 -7.18 12.33 4.69
N LEU A 227 -6.85 13.05 5.77
CA LEU A 227 -7.24 14.45 5.93
C LEU A 227 -6.64 15.35 4.83
N PRO A 228 -5.31 15.35 4.58
CA PRO A 228 -4.74 16.14 3.48
C PRO A 228 -5.29 15.76 2.11
N PHE A 229 -5.49 14.47 1.83
CA PHE A 229 -6.05 14.03 0.56
C PHE A 229 -7.47 14.56 0.33
N CYS A 230 -8.31 14.63 1.37
CA CYS A 230 -9.65 15.19 1.26
C CYS A 230 -9.63 16.68 0.85
N GLU A 231 -8.57 17.42 1.18
CA GLU A 231 -8.39 18.83 0.84
C GLU A 231 -7.96 19.04 -0.62
N LEU A 232 -7.40 18.00 -1.27
CA LEU A 232 -7.04 18.06 -2.69
C LEU A 232 -8.26 18.06 -3.60
N HIS A 233 -9.42 17.60 -3.13
CA HIS A 233 -10.63 17.42 -3.93
C HIS A 233 -10.39 16.64 -5.24
N ALA A 234 -9.49 15.65 -5.19
CA ALA A 234 -9.05 14.91 -6.36
C ALA A 234 -10.23 14.21 -7.06
N SER A 235 -10.28 14.36 -8.39
CA SER A 235 -11.12 13.56 -9.27
C SER A 235 -10.68 12.09 -9.25
N PHE A 236 -11.52 11.20 -9.81
CA PHE A 236 -11.19 9.79 -9.93
C PHE A 236 -9.96 9.56 -10.83
N GLU A 237 -9.85 10.34 -11.90
CA GLU A 237 -8.74 10.35 -12.85
C GLU A 237 -7.43 10.76 -12.17
N GLU A 238 -7.44 11.84 -11.39
CA GLU A 238 -6.28 12.30 -10.63
C GLU A 238 -5.87 11.29 -9.56
N TYR A 239 -6.83 10.69 -8.86
CA TYR A 239 -6.59 9.61 -7.92
C TYR A 239 -5.89 8.41 -8.57
N ALA A 240 -6.42 7.92 -9.69
CA ALA A 240 -5.89 6.76 -10.40
C ALA A 240 -4.46 7.03 -10.90
N LEU A 241 -4.20 8.21 -11.46
CA LEU A 241 -2.87 8.62 -11.88
C LEU A 241 -1.91 8.81 -10.71
N LEU A 242 -2.32 9.52 -9.66
CA LEU A 242 -1.49 9.75 -8.48
C LEU A 242 -1.04 8.43 -7.87
N LYS A 243 -1.94 7.45 -7.78
CA LYS A 243 -1.62 6.10 -7.32
C LYS A 243 -0.60 5.41 -8.23
N ALA A 244 -0.83 5.41 -9.54
CA ALA A 244 0.07 4.78 -10.51
C ALA A 244 1.47 5.40 -10.51
N LEU A 245 1.56 6.74 -10.52
CA LEU A 245 2.81 7.50 -10.46
C LEU A 245 3.56 7.22 -9.16
N THR A 246 2.85 7.19 -8.03
CA THR A 246 3.46 6.90 -6.73
C THR A 246 4.10 5.50 -6.73
N ILE A 247 3.41 4.49 -7.26
CA ILE A 247 3.92 3.11 -7.34
C ILE A 247 5.20 3.07 -8.20
N TRP A 248 5.16 3.68 -9.39
CA TRP A 248 6.32 3.76 -10.28
C TRP A 248 7.51 4.46 -9.63
N HIS A 249 7.27 5.61 -8.99
CA HIS A 249 8.33 6.38 -8.35
C HIS A 249 9.04 5.58 -7.25
N PHE A 250 8.29 4.89 -6.39
CA PHE A 250 8.88 4.06 -5.35
C PHE A 250 9.63 2.85 -5.89
N SER A 251 9.13 2.22 -6.98
CA SER A 251 9.84 1.10 -7.59
C SER A 251 11.15 1.53 -8.26
N GLU A 252 11.15 2.62 -9.01
CA GLU A 252 12.33 3.12 -9.73
C GLU A 252 13.42 3.59 -8.76
N TYR A 253 13.05 4.35 -7.72
CA TYR A 253 14.01 4.82 -6.72
C TYR A 253 14.79 3.67 -6.08
N TYR A 254 14.10 2.59 -5.72
CA TYR A 254 14.74 1.44 -5.07
C TYR A 254 15.61 0.63 -6.05
N VAL A 255 15.17 0.49 -7.30
CA VAL A 255 15.96 -0.19 -8.34
C VAL A 255 17.25 0.57 -8.62
N CYS A 256 17.17 1.89 -8.81
CA CYS A 256 18.36 2.72 -8.99
C CYS A 256 19.30 2.66 -7.78
N ALA A 257 18.78 2.78 -6.55
CA ALA A 257 19.59 2.71 -5.33
C ALA A 257 20.34 1.37 -5.18
N CYS A 258 19.72 0.24 -5.55
CA CYS A 258 20.38 -1.07 -5.52
C CYS A 258 21.41 -1.27 -6.65
N THR A 259 21.29 -0.56 -7.78
CA THR A 259 22.28 -0.64 -8.87
C THR A 259 23.55 0.17 -8.59
N HIS A 260 23.50 1.16 -7.69
CA HIS A 260 24.65 2.02 -7.37
C HIS A 260 25.55 1.47 -6.24
N THR A 261 25.26 0.29 -5.69
CA THR A 261 26.06 -0.35 -4.62
C THR A 261 27.12 -1.35 -5.09
N HIS A 262 27.48 -1.39 -6.38
CA HIS A 262 28.65 -2.14 -6.86
C HIS A 262 29.67 -1.23 -7.54
N PRO A 263 30.70 -0.73 -6.82
CA PRO A 263 31.90 -0.27 -7.49
C PRO A 263 32.59 -1.49 -8.10
N HIS A 264 32.66 -1.52 -9.44
CA HIS A 264 33.58 -2.38 -10.17
C HIS A 264 35.00 -2.05 -9.70
N ILE A 265 35.56 -2.88 -8.81
CA ILE A 265 37.00 -2.91 -8.58
C ILE A 265 37.58 -3.73 -9.73
N SER A 266 37.98 -3.04 -10.79
CA SER A 266 38.85 -3.59 -11.82
C SER A 266 40.24 -3.73 -11.20
N ILE A 267 40.63 -4.96 -10.86
CA ILE A 267 42.02 -5.26 -10.52
C ILE A 267 42.76 -5.46 -11.84
N GLU A 268 43.57 -4.49 -12.24
CA GLU A 268 44.56 -4.68 -13.32
C GLU A 268 45.60 -5.71 -12.87
N PRO A 269 45.98 -6.68 -13.73
CA PRO A 269 47.06 -7.59 -13.42
C PRO A 269 48.40 -6.87 -13.59
N THR A 270 49.11 -6.67 -12.49
CA THR A 270 50.50 -6.21 -12.50
C THR A 270 51.38 -7.29 -13.14
N GLU A 271 52.05 -6.94 -14.23
CA GLU A 271 53.10 -7.75 -14.86
C GLU A 271 54.24 -8.07 -13.88
N VAL A 272 54.71 -9.32 -13.90
CA VAL A 272 56.02 -9.76 -13.40
C VAL A 272 56.69 -10.57 -14.49
#